data_AF-A0A9E3WQX9-F1
#
_entry.id   AF-A0A9E3WQX9-F1
#
_cell.length_a   1.000
_cell.length_b   1.000
_cell.length_c   1.000
_cell.angle_alpha   90.00
_cell.angle_beta   90.00
_cell.angle_gamma   90.00
#
_symmetry.space_group_name_H-M   'P 1'
#
loop_
_entity.id
_entity.type
_entity.pdbx_description
1 polymer ?
#
loop_
_entity_poly.entity_id
_entity_poly.type
_entity_poly.pdbx_seq_one_letter_code
_entity_poly.pdbx_strand_id
1 'polypeptide(L)'
;MPRNYKLTWQPGASGRGGRWRKKYKGKSYYFDGGRGKTDRDSYDAALASWEQLKVKLDVAAPKKHQADYERAMGKWEQVLAWCRKHQEAEMADVATEKIASLRKHLSASRPRPVAIGDTFEGQFDWSVRFPGWDQAMKEIAALVVLPPAESRTEHSDEPLVIPPRNGWGDDPLRSDLQKWNDRLEIATRSAAKPEQTVRAQVAAYVATKQSAISASELSGGRAYTIQLHLDHFVSWLGGDTSVIEISGKTLSDYRLELLRRVEANDWSRVTAKGRMGTVKGFVHWLWQMEAIPTLPRVLDAKARALQIGTPSASIVVFTLDEISTLLAEASDRTTLYILLMLNCGMTQKDIADLQMAEVDWERRYITRKRSKTKDRENVPIVTYALWPETLRLLKQERSSKSTGLVLLNKNGEPLWYEEVQADGKLKKNDNIRNAFARLTQKTKINKPLKSLKKTSASLIRGNSKYASLESLFLGHAPQSMADKHYAATPQELLDEAIVWLGSKYGIGVS
;
A
#
# COMPACT_ATOMS: atom_id res chain seq x y z
N MET A 1 33.46 8.62 11.08
CA MET A 1 32.09 8.81 11.61
C MET A 1 31.76 7.67 12.56
N PRO A 2 31.21 7.93 13.75
CA PRO A 2 30.74 6.88 14.66
C PRO A 2 29.67 6.05 13.95
N ARG A 3 29.92 4.75 13.80
CA ARG A 3 28.98 3.80 13.19
C ARG A 3 27.81 3.57 14.15
N ASN A 4 26.59 3.72 13.65
CA ASN A 4 25.38 3.54 14.44
C ASN A 4 25.03 2.05 14.48
N TYR A 5 25.55 1.32 15.48
CA TYR A 5 25.26 -0.10 15.66
C TYR A 5 23.80 -0.31 16.12
N LYS A 6 23.09 -1.27 15.51
CA LYS A 6 21.71 -1.63 15.89
C LYS A 6 21.66 -2.38 17.23
N LEU A 7 22.76 -3.02 17.62
CA LEU A 7 22.96 -3.76 18.87
C LEU A 7 23.97 -3.01 19.75
N THR A 8 23.79 -3.06 21.06
CA THR A 8 24.71 -2.43 22.01
C THR A 8 25.70 -3.47 22.50
N TRP A 9 27.01 -3.21 22.37
CA TRP A 9 28.04 -4.08 22.94
C TRP A 9 28.05 -3.99 24.46
N GLN A 10 28.09 -5.14 25.13
CA GLN A 10 28.36 -5.25 26.55
C GLN A 10 29.70 -5.97 26.76
N PRO A 11 30.71 -5.30 27.34
CA PRO A 11 31.96 -5.95 27.66
C PRO A 11 31.72 -7.05 28.70
N GLY A 12 32.43 -8.17 28.55
CA GLY A 12 32.39 -9.26 29.51
C GLY A 12 33.14 -8.90 30.79
N ALA A 13 32.82 -9.60 31.88
CA ALA A 13 33.51 -9.50 33.16
C ALA A 13 33.93 -10.90 33.63
N SER A 14 35.03 -10.98 34.38
CA SER A 14 35.50 -12.21 35.04
C SER A 14 35.72 -13.40 34.10
N GLY A 15 36.50 -13.18 33.02
CA GLY A 15 36.87 -14.24 32.07
C GLY A 15 35.78 -14.65 31.07
N ARG A 16 34.59 -14.02 31.13
CA ARG A 16 33.54 -14.22 30.12
C ARG A 16 33.79 -13.31 28.91
N GLY A 17 33.62 -13.86 27.71
CA GLY A 17 33.59 -13.06 26.48
C GLY A 17 32.49 -12.00 26.51
N GLY A 18 32.70 -10.87 25.81
CA GLY A 18 31.67 -9.84 25.66
C GLY A 18 30.51 -10.32 24.79
N ARG A 19 29.39 -9.59 24.83
CA ARG A 19 28.14 -9.98 24.17
C ARG A 19 27.45 -8.80 23.51
N TRP A 20 26.71 -9.06 22.44
CA TRP A 20 25.82 -8.07 21.84
C TRP A 20 24.46 -8.10 22.52
N ARG A 21 23.92 -6.92 22.87
CA ARG A 21 22.64 -6.77 23.58
C ARG A 21 21.63 -5.99 22.74
N LYS A 22 20.38 -6.44 22.75
CA LYS A 22 19.22 -5.68 22.24
C LYS A 22 18.10 -5.62 23.27
N LYS A 23 17.59 -4.41 23.55
CA LYS A 23 16.36 -4.25 24.32
C LYS A 23 15.17 -4.24 23.35
N TYR A 24 14.22 -5.14 23.55
CA TYR A 24 13.01 -5.25 22.72
C TYR A 24 11.80 -5.65 23.56
N LYS A 25 10.68 -4.94 23.39
CA LYS A 25 9.45 -5.12 24.19
C LYS A 25 9.72 -5.19 25.71
N GLY A 26 10.67 -4.38 26.21
CA GLY A 26 11.03 -4.32 27.64
C GLY A 26 12.02 -5.37 28.12
N LYS A 27 12.23 -6.47 27.37
CA LYS A 27 13.21 -7.52 27.70
C LYS A 27 14.55 -7.28 27.01
N SER A 28 15.65 -7.69 27.64
CA SER A 28 16.99 -7.67 27.04
C SER A 28 17.33 -9.04 26.48
N TYR A 29 17.80 -9.07 25.23
CA TYR A 29 18.28 -10.25 24.52
C TYR A 29 19.77 -10.13 24.30
N TYR A 30 20.49 -11.24 24.46
CA TYR A 30 21.94 -11.31 24.38
C TYR A 30 22.34 -12.29 23.29
N PHE A 31 23.34 -11.90 22.50
CA PHE A 31 23.91 -12.65 21.40
C PHE A 31 25.42 -12.78 21.60
N ASP A 32 26.01 -13.80 21.00
CA ASP A 32 27.44 -14.05 21.10
C ASP A 32 28.24 -12.87 20.53
N GLY A 33 29.28 -12.45 21.25
CA GLY A 33 30.09 -11.29 20.93
C GLY A 33 31.44 -11.59 20.28
N GLY A 34 31.79 -12.86 20.09
CA GLY A 34 33.03 -13.24 19.42
C GLY A 34 34.27 -12.62 20.07
N ARG A 35 35.19 -12.08 19.26
CA ARG A 35 36.48 -11.54 19.73
C ARG A 35 36.40 -10.12 20.29
N GLY A 36 35.24 -9.45 20.22
CA GLY A 36 35.07 -8.12 20.81
C GLY A 36 34.15 -7.19 20.01
N LYS A 37 34.01 -5.94 20.49
CA LYS A 37 33.15 -4.90 19.89
C LYS A 37 33.48 -4.57 18.43
N THR A 38 34.72 -4.81 18.01
CA THR A 38 35.22 -4.54 16.66
C THR A 38 35.11 -5.73 15.71
N ASP A 39 34.72 -6.90 16.21
CA ASP A 39 34.54 -8.12 15.41
C ASP A 39 33.28 -8.00 14.55
N ARG A 40 33.48 -7.76 13.25
CA ARG A 40 32.40 -7.51 12.29
C ARG A 40 31.57 -8.75 12.04
N ASP A 41 32.22 -9.90 11.93
CA ASP A 41 31.56 -11.17 11.63
C ASP A 41 30.66 -11.56 12.81
N SER A 42 31.14 -11.34 14.05
CA SER A 42 30.31 -11.49 15.24
C SER A 42 29.12 -10.55 15.27
N TYR A 43 29.29 -9.27 14.91
CA TYR A 43 28.18 -8.31 14.87
C TYR A 43 27.12 -8.70 13.82
N ASP A 44 27.54 -9.07 12.61
CA ASP A 44 26.63 -9.45 11.53
C ASP A 44 25.89 -10.76 11.87
N ALA A 45 26.57 -11.75 12.46
CA ALA A 45 25.94 -12.96 12.97
C ALA A 45 24.96 -12.71 14.12
N ALA A 46 25.31 -11.82 15.05
CA ALA A 46 24.43 -11.40 16.15
C ALA A 46 23.21 -10.63 15.63
N LEU A 47 23.37 -9.81 14.59
CA LEU A 47 22.28 -9.08 13.96
C LEU A 47 21.32 -10.03 13.23
N ALA A 48 21.84 -11.00 12.49
CA ALA A 48 21.02 -12.04 11.85
C ALA A 48 20.24 -12.87 12.88
N SER A 49 20.91 -13.27 13.97
CA SER A 49 20.28 -14.00 15.09
C SER A 49 19.19 -13.16 15.77
N TRP A 50 19.44 -11.85 15.94
CA TRP A 50 18.44 -10.92 16.45
C TRP A 50 17.24 -10.80 15.51
N GLU A 51 17.45 -10.68 14.20
CA GLU A 51 16.36 -10.56 13.23
C GLU A 51 15.49 -11.82 13.20
N GLN A 52 16.09 -13.01 13.25
CA GLN A 52 15.33 -14.27 13.39
C GLN A 52 14.56 -14.36 14.70
N LEU A 53 15.20 -14.01 15.84
CA LEU A 53 14.54 -14.01 17.13
C LEU A 53 13.41 -12.98 17.18
N LYS A 54 13.61 -11.81 16.57
CA LYS A 54 12.59 -10.76 16.46
C LYS A 54 11.37 -11.27 15.72
N VAL A 55 11.54 -11.98 14.59
CA VAL A 55 10.42 -12.62 13.88
C VAL A 55 9.69 -13.59 14.80
N LYS A 56 10.41 -14.46 15.52
CA LYS A 56 9.79 -15.37 16.50
C LYS A 56 9.04 -14.63 17.60
N LEU A 57 9.60 -13.56 18.16
CA LEU A 57 8.99 -12.75 19.22
C LEU A 57 7.84 -11.86 18.74
N ASP A 58 7.79 -11.55 17.44
CA ASP A 58 6.70 -10.84 16.81
C ASP A 58 5.57 -11.79 16.40
N VAL A 59 5.90 -13.06 16.13
CA VAL A 59 4.92 -14.13 15.90
C VAL A 59 4.35 -14.69 17.22
N ALA A 60 5.12 -14.70 18.33
CA ALA A 60 4.80 -15.52 19.51
C ALA A 60 4.15 -14.82 20.71
N ALA A 61 3.50 -13.67 20.56
CA ALA A 61 2.58 -13.21 21.61
C ALA A 61 1.50 -12.31 21.01
N PRO A 62 0.22 -12.73 21.00
CA PRO A 62 -0.87 -11.80 20.72
C PRO A 62 -0.75 -10.60 21.68
N LYS A 63 -0.95 -9.38 21.18
CA LYS A 63 -0.92 -8.20 22.05
C LYS A 63 -1.91 -8.40 23.19
N LYS A 64 -1.62 -7.86 24.37
CA LYS A 64 -2.59 -7.84 25.48
C LYS A 64 -3.91 -7.26 24.95
N HIS A 65 -5.01 -8.01 25.07
CA HIS A 65 -6.36 -7.73 24.52
C HIS A 65 -6.57 -7.97 23.00
N GLN A 66 -5.59 -8.45 22.24
CA GLN A 66 -5.77 -8.67 20.80
C GLN A 66 -6.96 -9.56 20.46
N ALA A 67 -7.14 -10.67 21.19
CA ALA A 67 -8.28 -11.57 21.00
C ALA A 67 -9.63 -10.88 21.28
N ASP A 68 -9.68 -9.92 22.21
CA ASP A 68 -10.90 -9.16 22.53
C ASP A 68 -11.25 -8.22 21.36
N TYR A 69 -10.25 -7.55 20.78
CA TYR A 69 -10.43 -6.73 19.57
C TYR A 69 -10.84 -7.56 18.37
N GLU A 70 -10.19 -8.70 18.13
CA GLU A 70 -10.52 -9.60 17.02
C GLU A 70 -11.95 -10.11 17.13
N ARG A 71 -12.39 -10.47 18.35
CA ARG A 71 -13.78 -10.88 18.61
C ARG A 71 -14.78 -9.74 18.37
N ALA A 72 -14.49 -8.54 18.89
CA ALA A 72 -15.35 -7.38 18.71
C ALA A 72 -15.45 -6.98 17.22
N MET A 73 -14.32 -6.96 16.51
CA MET A 73 -14.28 -6.70 15.06
C MET A 73 -15.07 -7.77 14.30
N GLY A 74 -14.89 -9.05 14.62
CA GLY A 74 -15.63 -10.13 13.98
C GLY A 74 -17.14 -9.98 14.15
N LYS A 75 -17.62 -9.59 15.33
CA LYS A 75 -19.05 -9.35 15.56
C LYS A 75 -19.58 -8.15 14.76
N TRP A 76 -18.84 -7.04 14.74
CA TRP A 76 -19.21 -5.89 13.89
C TRP A 76 -19.15 -6.20 12.39
N GLU A 77 -18.23 -7.06 11.94
CA GLU A 77 -18.15 -7.51 10.55
C GLU A 77 -19.39 -8.33 10.16
N GLN A 78 -19.92 -9.17 11.05
CA GLN A 78 -21.19 -9.88 10.83
C GLN A 78 -22.37 -8.92 10.73
N VAL A 79 -22.44 -7.92 11.63
CA VAL A 79 -23.48 -6.87 11.60
C VAL A 79 -23.41 -6.10 10.28
N LEU A 80 -22.21 -5.68 9.87
CA LEU A 80 -22.00 -4.96 8.61
C LEU A 80 -22.45 -5.77 7.40
N ALA A 81 -22.10 -7.07 7.35
CA ALA A 81 -22.52 -7.97 6.29
C ALA A 81 -24.05 -8.08 6.22
N TRP A 82 -24.73 -8.25 7.38
CA TRP A 82 -26.19 -8.25 7.45
C TRP A 82 -26.80 -6.93 6.98
N CYS A 83 -26.33 -5.80 7.50
CA CYS A 83 -26.83 -4.48 7.11
C CYS A 83 -26.71 -4.24 5.61
N ARG A 84 -25.58 -4.64 5.00
CA ARG A 84 -25.36 -4.51 3.54
C ARG A 84 -26.35 -5.38 2.75
N LYS A 85 -26.59 -6.61 3.21
CA LYS A 85 -27.54 -7.54 2.59
C LYS A 85 -28.99 -7.01 2.67
N HIS A 86 -29.36 -6.41 3.79
CA HIS A 86 -30.71 -5.93 4.07
C HIS A 86 -30.91 -4.41 3.87
N GLN A 87 -29.91 -3.71 3.35
CA GLN A 87 -29.93 -2.26 3.05
C GLN A 87 -30.17 -1.35 4.27
N GLU A 88 -29.67 -1.74 5.44
CA GLU A 88 -29.75 -0.96 6.66
C GLU A 88 -28.55 0.01 6.77
N ALA A 89 -28.63 1.13 6.06
CA ALA A 89 -27.52 2.08 5.90
C ALA A 89 -26.98 2.64 7.23
N GLU A 90 -27.86 3.04 8.14
CA GLU A 90 -27.47 3.67 9.41
C GLU A 90 -26.60 2.74 10.26
N MET A 91 -27.03 1.49 10.45
CA MET A 91 -26.25 0.52 11.23
C MET A 91 -25.00 0.04 10.48
N ALA A 92 -25.02 0.01 9.14
CA ALA A 92 -23.82 -0.26 8.35
C ALA A 92 -22.73 0.81 8.55
N ASP A 93 -23.13 2.08 8.64
CA ASP A 93 -22.21 3.19 8.89
C ASP A 93 -21.61 3.10 10.30
N VAL A 94 -22.44 2.83 11.32
CA VAL A 94 -21.99 2.60 12.70
C VAL A 94 -20.99 1.42 12.75
N ALA A 95 -21.33 0.28 12.15
CA ALA A 95 -20.45 -0.88 12.13
C ALA A 95 -19.11 -0.58 11.43
N THR A 96 -19.14 0.15 10.32
CA THR A 96 -17.95 0.57 9.58
C THR A 96 -17.04 1.46 10.43
N GLU A 97 -17.62 2.44 11.14
CA GLU A 97 -16.89 3.35 12.02
C GLU A 97 -16.27 2.58 13.20
N LYS A 98 -17.01 1.68 13.84
CA LYS A 98 -16.55 0.86 14.97
C LYS A 98 -15.40 -0.06 14.55
N ILE A 99 -15.49 -0.73 13.41
CA ILE A 99 -14.39 -1.55 12.86
C ILE A 99 -13.14 -0.69 12.63
N ALA A 100 -13.29 0.51 12.06
CA ALA A 100 -12.17 1.42 11.82
C ALA A 100 -11.51 1.87 13.13
N SER A 101 -12.31 2.22 14.14
CA SER A 101 -11.85 2.59 15.49
C SER A 101 -11.09 1.44 16.16
N LEU A 102 -11.67 0.23 16.17
CA LEU A 102 -11.07 -0.98 16.74
C LEU A 102 -9.73 -1.31 16.08
N ARG A 103 -9.64 -1.24 14.74
CA ARG A 103 -8.37 -1.45 14.01
C ARG A 103 -7.32 -0.41 14.38
N LYS A 104 -7.73 0.86 14.50
CA LYS A 104 -6.84 1.94 14.94
C LYS A 104 -6.30 1.68 16.35
N HIS A 105 -7.17 1.30 17.29
CA HIS A 105 -6.77 0.99 18.67
C HIS A 105 -5.88 -0.25 18.77
N LEU A 106 -6.18 -1.32 18.01
CA LEU A 106 -5.35 -2.52 17.96
C LEU A 106 -3.95 -2.25 17.37
N SER A 107 -3.83 -1.28 16.47
CA SER A 107 -2.55 -0.88 15.89
C SER A 107 -1.58 -0.27 16.91
N ALA A 108 -2.08 0.24 18.04
CA ALA A 108 -1.26 0.83 19.09
C ALA A 108 -0.24 -0.17 19.68
N SER A 109 0.88 0.35 20.19
CA SER A 109 1.95 -0.47 20.79
C SER A 109 1.50 -1.24 22.03
N ARG A 110 0.50 -0.70 22.75
CA ARG A 110 -0.15 -1.31 23.92
C ARG A 110 -1.65 -1.02 23.81
N PRO A 111 -2.45 -1.93 23.24
CA PRO A 111 -3.89 -1.75 23.15
C PRO A 111 -4.49 -1.71 24.57
N ARG A 112 -5.43 -0.78 24.79
CA ARG A 112 -6.25 -0.76 26.01
C ARG A 112 -7.33 -1.84 25.90
N PRO A 113 -7.95 -2.30 27.00
CA PRO A 113 -9.15 -3.12 26.93
C PRO A 113 -10.20 -2.49 26.00
N VAL A 114 -10.94 -3.32 25.27
CA VAL A 114 -12.03 -2.84 24.41
C VAL A 114 -13.06 -2.13 25.29
N ALA A 115 -13.39 -0.87 24.97
CA ALA A 115 -14.38 -0.12 25.72
C ALA A 115 -15.78 -0.73 25.47
N ILE A 116 -16.68 -0.60 26.45
CA ILE A 116 -18.07 -1.09 26.30
C ILE A 116 -18.71 -0.48 25.05
N GLY A 117 -18.57 0.84 24.84
CA GLY A 117 -19.09 1.49 23.63
C GLY A 117 -18.43 1.06 22.31
N ASP A 118 -17.33 0.31 22.32
CA ASP A 118 -16.72 -0.27 21.12
C ASP A 118 -17.22 -1.69 20.83
N THR A 119 -17.92 -2.35 21.77
CA THR A 119 -18.55 -3.66 21.52
C THR A 119 -19.92 -3.48 20.87
N PHE A 120 -20.39 -4.54 20.20
CA PHE A 120 -21.71 -4.53 19.58
C PHE A 120 -22.82 -4.40 20.61
N GLU A 121 -22.75 -5.17 21.68
CA GLU A 121 -23.73 -5.16 22.77
C GLU A 121 -23.75 -3.80 23.47
N GLY A 122 -22.57 -3.18 23.65
CA GLY A 122 -22.48 -1.87 24.30
C GLY A 122 -23.07 -0.73 23.47
N GLN A 123 -23.28 -0.89 22.15
CA GLN A 123 -24.03 0.08 21.35
C GLN A 123 -25.51 0.20 21.80
N PHE A 124 -26.03 -0.81 22.51
CA PHE A 124 -27.37 -0.85 23.08
C PHE A 124 -27.35 -0.61 24.59
N ASP A 125 -26.22 -0.20 25.16
CA ASP A 125 -26.14 0.22 26.56
C ASP A 125 -26.61 1.67 26.72
N TRP A 126 -27.46 1.91 27.72
CA TRP A 126 -28.01 3.23 28.03
C TRP A 126 -26.92 4.29 28.24
N SER A 127 -25.82 3.94 28.91
CA SER A 127 -24.70 4.86 29.17
C SER A 127 -23.93 5.27 27.91
N VAL A 128 -23.99 4.44 26.86
CA VAL A 128 -23.33 4.69 25.57
C VAL A 128 -24.25 5.47 24.64
N ARG A 129 -25.54 5.12 24.57
CA ARG A 129 -26.55 5.83 23.77
C ARG A 129 -26.88 7.20 24.31
N PHE A 130 -26.89 7.36 25.64
CA PHE A 130 -27.23 8.59 26.34
C PHE A 130 -26.12 8.96 27.34
N PRO A 131 -25.04 9.60 26.88
CA PRO A 131 -23.95 10.02 27.76
C PRO A 131 -24.47 10.93 28.88
N GLY A 132 -24.21 10.56 30.14
CA GLY A 132 -24.70 11.27 31.32
C GLY A 132 -26.00 10.70 31.92
N TRP A 133 -26.60 9.66 31.31
CA TRP A 133 -27.77 8.98 31.85
C TRP A 133 -27.60 8.48 33.28
N ASP A 134 -26.43 7.90 33.60
CA ASP A 134 -26.14 7.42 34.96
C ASP A 134 -26.13 8.55 36.00
N GLN A 135 -25.70 9.74 35.59
CA GLN A 135 -25.70 10.93 36.45
C GLN A 135 -27.13 11.47 36.61
N ALA A 136 -27.88 11.55 35.52
CA ALA A 136 -29.30 11.94 35.54
C ALA A 136 -30.14 10.99 36.40
N MET A 137 -29.92 9.68 36.31
CA MET A 137 -30.62 8.68 37.14
C MET A 137 -30.22 8.78 38.61
N LYS A 138 -28.97 9.11 38.93
CA LYS A 138 -28.55 9.39 40.32
C LYS A 138 -29.22 10.64 40.86
N GLU A 139 -29.36 11.68 40.07
CA GLU A 139 -30.04 12.93 40.44
C GLU A 139 -31.55 12.71 40.63
N ILE A 140 -32.18 11.96 39.74
CA ILE A 140 -33.59 11.55 39.87
C ILE A 140 -33.79 10.67 41.11
N ALA A 141 -32.92 9.69 41.34
CA ALA A 141 -32.99 8.84 42.54
C ALA A 141 -32.79 9.65 43.84
N ALA A 142 -31.97 10.71 43.81
CA ALA A 142 -31.80 11.63 44.94
C ALA A 142 -33.01 12.54 45.17
N LEU A 143 -33.82 12.81 44.13
CA LEU A 143 -35.07 13.58 44.20
C LEU A 143 -36.26 12.74 44.67
N VAL A 144 -36.20 11.40 44.53
CA VAL A 144 -37.19 10.49 45.11
C VAL A 144 -36.88 10.31 46.60
N VAL A 145 -37.21 11.33 47.40
CA VAL A 145 -37.32 11.19 48.85
C VAL A 145 -38.58 10.35 49.11
N LEU A 146 -38.40 9.07 49.43
CA LEU A 146 -39.48 8.29 50.04
C LEU A 146 -39.90 9.01 51.33
N PRO A 147 -41.19 9.33 51.54
CA PRO A 147 -41.63 9.98 52.76
C PRO A 147 -41.26 9.09 53.96
N PRO A 148 -40.90 9.68 55.11
CA PRO A 148 -40.66 8.92 56.32
C PRO A 148 -41.93 8.14 56.64
N ALA A 149 -41.77 6.88 57.02
CA ALA A 149 -42.85 6.00 57.42
C ALA A 149 -43.55 6.57 58.66
N GLU A 150 -44.57 7.41 58.44
CA GLU A 150 -45.52 7.78 59.48
C GLU A 150 -46.57 6.69 59.62
N SER A 151 -46.78 6.33 60.89
CA SER A 151 -47.68 5.32 61.42
C SER A 151 -49.00 5.15 60.65
N ARG A 152 -49.16 4.01 59.98
CA ARG A 152 -50.47 3.42 59.70
C ARG A 152 -50.71 2.26 60.65
N THR A 153 -51.54 2.52 61.64
CA THR A 153 -52.24 1.54 62.47
C THR A 153 -53.14 0.65 61.60
N GLU A 154 -53.01 -0.66 61.81
CA GLU A 154 -54.02 -1.73 61.70
C GLU A 154 -55.03 -1.69 60.53
N HIS A 155 -54.73 -2.48 59.48
CA HIS A 155 -55.59 -3.49 58.85
C HIS A 155 -55.26 -3.66 57.36
N SER A 156 -54.48 -4.69 57.03
CA SER A 156 -54.74 -5.70 56.00
C SER A 156 -53.45 -6.48 55.73
N ASP A 157 -53.42 -7.75 56.12
CA ASP A 157 -52.41 -8.73 55.67
C ASP A 157 -52.60 -9.03 54.18
N GLU A 158 -52.25 -8.08 53.31
CA GLU A 158 -51.90 -8.40 51.94
C GLU A 158 -50.39 -8.24 51.79
N PRO A 159 -49.65 -9.31 51.42
CA PRO A 159 -48.24 -9.19 51.15
C PRO A 159 -48.07 -8.18 50.03
N LEU A 160 -47.34 -7.11 50.33
CA LEU A 160 -46.95 -6.10 49.36
C LEU A 160 -46.13 -6.81 48.28
N VAL A 161 -46.81 -7.17 47.18
CA VAL A 161 -46.18 -7.71 45.98
C VAL A 161 -45.32 -6.57 45.46
N ILE A 162 -44.04 -6.57 45.83
CA ILE A 162 -43.02 -5.82 45.09
C ILE A 162 -43.09 -6.42 43.69
N PRO A 163 -43.61 -5.69 42.68
CA PRO A 163 -43.65 -6.24 41.34
C PRO A 163 -42.19 -6.55 40.98
N PRO A 164 -41.89 -7.75 40.45
CA PRO A 164 -40.57 -8.04 39.96
C PRO A 164 -40.15 -6.90 39.03
N ARG A 165 -38.86 -6.55 39.04
CA ARG A 165 -38.23 -5.47 38.25
C ARG A 165 -38.42 -5.57 36.73
N ASN A 166 -39.27 -6.49 36.28
CA ASN A 166 -39.65 -6.84 34.93
C ASN A 166 -40.94 -6.12 34.47
N GLY A 167 -41.52 -5.23 35.30
CA GLY A 167 -42.81 -4.58 35.05
C GLY A 167 -42.77 -3.21 34.34
N TRP A 168 -41.60 -2.66 34.05
CA TRP A 168 -41.49 -1.52 33.13
C TRP A 168 -41.34 -2.09 31.72
N GLY A 169 -42.27 -1.71 30.82
CA GLY A 169 -42.40 -2.29 29.48
C GLY A 169 -41.06 -2.47 28.75
N ASP A 170 -41.00 -3.52 27.92
CA ASP A 170 -39.85 -3.94 27.10
C ASP A 170 -38.82 -2.83 26.90
N ASP A 171 -37.69 -2.91 27.62
CA ASP A 171 -36.57 -1.98 27.46
C ASP A 171 -36.26 -1.89 25.95
N PRO A 172 -36.51 -0.75 25.30
CA PRO A 172 -36.44 -0.65 23.85
C PRO A 172 -35.04 -1.03 23.32
N LEU A 173 -33.99 -0.70 24.08
CA LEU A 173 -32.61 -1.04 23.69
C LEU A 173 -32.33 -2.54 23.82
N ARG A 174 -32.87 -3.18 24.86
CA ARG A 174 -32.74 -4.64 25.05
C ARG A 174 -33.52 -5.41 23.98
N SER A 175 -34.71 -4.92 23.63
CA SER A 175 -35.54 -5.48 22.56
C SER A 175 -34.84 -5.34 21.20
N ASP A 176 -34.20 -4.21 20.94
CA ASP A 176 -33.43 -4.00 19.71
C ASP A 176 -32.17 -4.86 19.66
N LEU A 177 -31.46 -5.03 20.78
CA LEU A 177 -30.34 -5.98 20.88
C LEU A 177 -30.81 -7.42 20.62
N GLN A 178 -31.97 -7.82 21.14
CA GLN A 178 -32.53 -9.15 20.89
C GLN A 178 -32.87 -9.35 19.42
N LYS A 179 -33.56 -8.40 18.77
CA LYS A 179 -33.83 -8.45 17.33
C LYS A 179 -32.54 -8.62 16.52
N TRP A 180 -31.48 -7.92 16.93
CA TRP A 180 -30.17 -8.06 16.30
C TRP A 180 -29.51 -9.40 16.53
N ASN A 181 -29.57 -9.95 17.73
CA ASN A 181 -29.06 -11.28 18.00
C ASN A 181 -29.79 -12.33 17.17
N ASP A 182 -31.11 -12.24 17.04
CA ASP A 182 -31.91 -13.14 16.20
C ASP A 182 -31.49 -13.03 14.72
N ARG A 183 -31.28 -11.81 14.23
CA ARG A 183 -30.77 -11.56 12.87
C ARG A 183 -29.39 -12.20 12.66
N LEU A 184 -28.46 -11.99 13.58
CA LEU A 184 -27.11 -12.58 13.52
C LEU A 184 -27.15 -14.11 13.64
N GLU A 185 -28.08 -14.66 14.41
CA GLU A 185 -28.27 -16.10 14.51
C GLU A 185 -28.79 -16.70 13.20
N ILE A 186 -29.79 -16.06 12.57
CA ILE A 186 -30.26 -16.42 11.23
C ILE A 186 -29.09 -16.35 10.23
N ALA A 187 -28.30 -15.27 10.29
CA ALA A 187 -27.12 -15.09 9.44
C ALA A 187 -26.13 -16.24 9.62
N THR A 188 -25.84 -16.61 10.88
CA THR A 188 -24.90 -17.67 11.24
C THR A 188 -25.38 -19.05 10.77
N ARG A 189 -26.69 -19.33 10.90
CA ARG A 189 -27.29 -20.57 10.38
C ARG A 189 -27.23 -20.64 8.85
N SER A 190 -27.26 -19.49 8.18
CA SER A 190 -27.09 -19.36 6.73
C SER A 190 -25.65 -19.12 6.28
N ALA A 191 -24.68 -19.18 7.20
CA ALA A 191 -23.31 -18.80 6.93
C ALA A 191 -22.71 -19.69 5.82
N ALA A 192 -21.96 -19.04 4.94
CA ALA A 192 -21.21 -19.75 3.92
C ALA A 192 -20.24 -20.73 4.59
N LYS A 193 -19.98 -21.86 3.92
CA LYS A 193 -18.86 -22.70 4.35
C LYS A 193 -17.58 -21.87 4.31
N PRO A 194 -16.61 -22.06 5.23
CA PRO A 194 -15.41 -21.23 5.31
C PRO A 194 -14.69 -21.04 3.97
N GLU A 195 -14.64 -22.10 3.16
CA GLU A 195 -14.05 -22.11 1.82
C GLU A 195 -14.81 -21.29 0.77
N GLN A 196 -16.09 -20.98 1.00
CA GLN A 196 -16.93 -20.16 0.13
C GLN A 196 -16.98 -18.68 0.55
N THR A 197 -16.28 -18.30 1.61
CA THR A 197 -16.23 -16.91 2.07
C THR A 197 -15.39 -16.03 1.14
N VAL A 198 -15.74 -14.75 1.03
CA VAL A 198 -14.96 -13.76 0.28
C VAL A 198 -13.53 -13.68 0.79
N ARG A 199 -13.32 -13.73 2.11
CA ARG A 199 -11.99 -13.71 2.74
C ARG A 199 -11.13 -14.89 2.30
N ALA A 200 -11.65 -16.12 2.38
CA ALA A 200 -10.91 -17.32 1.99
C ALA A 200 -10.57 -17.29 0.49
N GLN A 201 -11.52 -16.90 -0.35
CA GLN A 201 -11.33 -16.86 -1.80
C GLN A 201 -10.36 -15.75 -2.23
N VAL A 202 -10.39 -14.59 -1.56
CA VAL A 202 -9.37 -13.54 -1.78
C VAL A 202 -7.98 -14.04 -1.36
N ALA A 203 -7.86 -14.74 -0.23
CA ALA A 203 -6.59 -15.32 0.20
C ALA A 203 -6.05 -16.33 -0.84
N ALA A 204 -6.91 -17.20 -1.37
CA ALA A 204 -6.56 -18.13 -2.45
C ALA A 204 -6.12 -17.38 -3.71
N TYR A 205 -6.88 -16.37 -4.15
CA TYR A 205 -6.52 -15.56 -5.32
C TYR A 205 -5.18 -14.84 -5.14
N VAL A 206 -4.95 -14.20 -3.98
CA VAL A 206 -3.67 -13.54 -3.68
C VAL A 206 -2.52 -14.55 -3.66
N ALA A 207 -2.71 -15.75 -3.11
CA ALA A 207 -1.73 -16.82 -3.15
C ALA A 207 -1.36 -17.19 -4.60
N THR A 208 -2.32 -17.31 -5.52
CA THR A 208 -2.02 -17.55 -6.94
C THR A 208 -1.18 -16.43 -7.56
N LYS A 209 -1.45 -15.16 -7.21
CA LYS A 209 -0.66 -14.02 -7.68
C LYS A 209 0.73 -13.99 -7.06
N GLN A 210 0.88 -14.49 -5.85
CA GLN A 210 2.18 -14.62 -5.19
C GLN A 210 3.02 -15.72 -5.85
N SER A 211 2.43 -16.86 -6.21
CA SER A 211 3.10 -17.91 -7.00
C SER A 211 3.57 -17.39 -8.36
N ALA A 212 2.78 -16.53 -9.02
CA ALA A 212 3.17 -15.88 -10.27
C ALA A 212 4.40 -14.95 -10.13
N ILE A 213 4.70 -14.45 -8.92
CA ILE A 213 5.95 -13.72 -8.67
C ILE A 213 7.14 -14.67 -8.66
N SER A 214 7.02 -15.82 -8.00
CA SER A 214 8.06 -16.86 -8.00
C SER A 214 8.37 -17.37 -9.42
N ALA A 215 7.36 -17.39 -10.30
CA ALA A 215 7.50 -17.68 -11.73
C ALA A 215 7.97 -16.49 -12.59
N SER A 216 8.23 -15.31 -12.01
CA SER A 216 8.59 -14.07 -12.71
C SER A 216 7.55 -13.55 -13.73
N GLU A 217 6.31 -14.02 -13.65
CA GLU A 217 5.20 -13.58 -14.50
C GLU A 217 4.54 -12.29 -13.99
N LEU A 218 4.69 -12.01 -12.68
CA LEU A 218 4.11 -10.84 -12.02
C LEU A 218 5.16 -10.13 -11.16
N SER A 219 5.15 -8.80 -11.15
CA SER A 219 6.03 -8.03 -10.27
C SER A 219 5.49 -8.00 -8.83
N GLY A 220 6.41 -8.01 -7.86
CA GLY A 220 6.11 -7.87 -6.42
C GLY A 220 5.15 -6.70 -6.13
N GLY A 221 5.44 -5.53 -6.69
CA GLY A 221 4.59 -4.36 -6.50
C GLY A 221 3.17 -4.51 -7.07
N ARG A 222 2.96 -5.33 -8.12
CA ARG A 222 1.64 -5.55 -8.70
C ARG A 222 0.81 -6.49 -7.83
N ALA A 223 1.40 -7.57 -7.31
CA ALA A 223 0.69 -8.46 -6.38
C ALA A 223 0.29 -7.72 -5.10
N TYR A 224 1.20 -6.94 -4.52
CA TYR A 224 0.91 -6.11 -3.35
C TYR A 224 -0.26 -5.12 -3.61
N THR A 225 -0.27 -4.50 -4.79
CA THR A 225 -1.39 -3.62 -5.19
C THR A 225 -2.71 -4.38 -5.30
N ILE A 226 -2.69 -5.62 -5.82
CA ILE A 226 -3.87 -6.47 -5.91
C ILE A 226 -4.39 -6.79 -4.50
N GLN A 227 -3.50 -7.20 -3.60
CA GLN A 227 -3.84 -7.47 -2.20
C GLN A 227 -4.47 -6.24 -1.54
N LEU A 228 -3.82 -5.08 -1.59
CA LEU A 228 -4.35 -3.83 -1.03
C LEU A 228 -5.73 -3.44 -1.60
N HIS A 229 -5.98 -3.74 -2.88
CA HIS A 229 -7.28 -3.49 -3.50
C HIS A 229 -8.36 -4.44 -2.97
N LEU A 230 -8.04 -5.73 -2.84
CA LEU A 230 -8.97 -6.74 -2.38
C LEU A 230 -9.21 -6.70 -0.87
N ASP A 231 -8.21 -6.34 -0.05
CA ASP A 231 -8.37 -6.16 1.39
C ASP A 231 -9.44 -5.10 1.70
N HIS A 232 -9.48 -4.02 0.91
CA HIS A 232 -10.55 -3.04 1.01
C HIS A 232 -11.90 -3.62 0.61
N PHE A 233 -11.95 -4.42 -0.47
CA PHE A 233 -13.20 -5.04 -0.91
C PHE A 233 -13.75 -6.01 0.14
N VAL A 234 -12.89 -6.87 0.71
CA VAL A 234 -13.19 -7.76 1.85
C VAL A 234 -13.72 -6.95 3.03
N SER A 235 -13.01 -5.89 3.41
CA SER A 235 -13.42 -5.05 4.54
C SER A 235 -14.74 -4.32 4.29
N TRP A 236 -15.08 -4.03 3.04
CA TRP A 236 -16.29 -3.30 2.68
C TRP A 236 -17.50 -4.23 2.55
N LEU A 237 -17.33 -5.41 1.93
CA LEU A 237 -18.39 -6.38 1.70
C LEU A 237 -18.70 -7.23 2.94
N GLY A 238 -17.73 -7.37 3.85
CA GLY A 238 -17.73 -8.38 4.89
C GLY A 238 -16.97 -9.62 4.44
N GLY A 239 -15.97 -10.03 5.23
CA GLY A 239 -15.09 -11.15 4.85
C GLY A 239 -15.78 -12.51 4.86
N ASP A 240 -16.78 -12.68 5.73
CA ASP A 240 -17.50 -13.94 5.92
C ASP A 240 -18.71 -14.08 4.99
N THR A 241 -18.99 -13.06 4.18
CA THR A 241 -20.00 -13.09 3.12
C THR A 241 -19.67 -14.20 2.11
N SER A 242 -20.69 -14.90 1.61
CA SER A 242 -20.49 -15.94 0.60
C SER A 242 -20.14 -15.33 -0.76
N VAL A 243 -19.19 -15.91 -1.49
CA VAL A 243 -18.86 -15.42 -2.84
C VAL A 243 -20.01 -15.57 -3.84
N ILE A 244 -20.93 -16.51 -3.63
CA ILE A 244 -22.12 -16.69 -4.47
C ILE A 244 -23.09 -15.50 -4.36
N GLU A 245 -23.00 -14.70 -3.29
CA GLU A 245 -23.81 -13.49 -3.10
C GLU A 245 -23.25 -12.28 -3.85
N ILE A 246 -22.07 -12.40 -4.49
CA ILE A 246 -21.50 -11.33 -5.32
C ILE A 246 -22.32 -11.20 -6.60
N SER A 247 -23.27 -10.27 -6.58
CA SER A 247 -24.17 -9.98 -7.68
C SER A 247 -23.76 -8.73 -8.47
N GLY A 248 -24.48 -8.45 -9.55
CA GLY A 248 -24.30 -7.19 -10.29
C GLY A 248 -24.62 -5.96 -9.44
N LYS A 249 -25.58 -6.08 -8.50
CA LYS A 249 -25.90 -5.04 -7.53
C LYS A 249 -24.72 -4.80 -6.59
N THR A 250 -24.15 -5.87 -6.02
CA THR A 250 -22.97 -5.80 -5.13
C THR A 250 -21.82 -5.02 -5.77
N LEU A 251 -21.54 -5.28 -7.05
CA LEU A 251 -20.49 -4.57 -7.80
C LEU A 251 -20.82 -3.11 -8.08
N SER A 252 -22.10 -2.81 -8.30
CA SER A 252 -22.59 -1.45 -8.54
C SER A 252 -22.51 -0.61 -7.26
N ASP A 253 -22.90 -1.20 -6.13
CA ASP A 253 -22.81 -0.59 -4.80
C ASP A 253 -21.34 -0.36 -4.41
N TYR A 254 -20.45 -1.31 -4.73
CA TYR A 254 -19.02 -1.12 -4.51
C TYR A 254 -18.48 0.06 -5.31
N ARG A 255 -18.89 0.19 -6.58
CA ARG A 255 -18.52 1.35 -7.40
C ARG A 255 -19.00 2.67 -6.78
N LEU A 256 -20.22 2.71 -6.22
CA LEU A 256 -20.73 3.91 -5.55
C LEU A 256 -19.88 4.26 -4.32
N GLU A 257 -19.49 3.29 -3.50
CA GLU A 257 -18.54 3.55 -2.40
C GLU A 257 -17.20 4.10 -2.92
N LEU A 258 -16.65 3.53 -3.99
CA LEU A 258 -15.42 4.03 -4.58
C LEU A 258 -15.54 5.48 -5.07
N LEU A 259 -16.71 5.88 -5.59
CA LEU A 259 -16.98 7.25 -6.01
C LEU A 259 -17.17 8.19 -4.81
N ARG A 260 -17.86 7.74 -3.76
CA ARG A 260 -18.01 8.49 -2.50
C ARG A 260 -16.63 8.82 -1.88
N ARG A 261 -15.70 7.86 -1.92
CA ARG A 261 -14.29 8.08 -1.50
C ARG A 261 -13.54 9.09 -2.36
N VAL A 262 -13.89 9.18 -3.64
CA VAL A 262 -13.33 10.22 -4.54
C VAL A 262 -13.91 11.58 -4.20
N GLU A 263 -15.22 11.67 -3.96
CA GLU A 263 -15.90 12.90 -3.56
C GLU A 263 -15.41 13.43 -2.21
N ALA A 264 -15.11 12.52 -1.27
CA ALA A 264 -14.50 12.84 0.02
C ALA A 264 -13.01 13.25 -0.07
N ASN A 265 -12.40 13.28 -1.27
CA ASN A 265 -10.97 13.51 -1.49
C ASN A 265 -10.02 12.49 -0.81
N ASP A 266 -10.54 11.35 -0.34
CA ASP A 266 -9.71 10.26 0.17
C ASP A 266 -8.85 9.68 -0.95
N TRP A 267 -9.43 9.53 -2.16
CA TRP A 267 -8.79 8.89 -3.31
C TRP A 267 -8.93 9.66 -4.62
N SER A 268 -7.94 9.48 -5.49
CA SER A 268 -8.07 9.90 -6.89
C SER A 268 -8.98 8.96 -7.70
N ARG A 269 -9.59 9.47 -8.78
CA ARG A 269 -10.34 8.64 -9.77
C ARG A 269 -9.50 7.50 -10.35
N VAL A 270 -8.18 7.69 -10.48
CA VAL A 270 -7.24 6.66 -10.97
C VAL A 270 -7.14 5.51 -9.97
N THR A 271 -7.05 5.83 -8.68
CA THR A 271 -7.04 4.84 -7.58
C THR A 271 -8.34 4.05 -7.56
N ALA A 272 -9.48 4.72 -7.60
CA ALA A 272 -10.80 4.10 -7.63
C ALA A 272 -10.96 3.17 -8.85
N LYS A 273 -10.59 3.64 -10.05
CA LYS A 273 -10.57 2.82 -11.27
C LYS A 273 -9.69 1.57 -11.11
N GLY A 274 -8.52 1.71 -10.48
CA GLY A 274 -7.62 0.59 -10.20
C GLY A 274 -8.22 -0.45 -9.26
N ARG A 275 -8.89 -0.01 -8.17
CA ARG A 275 -9.60 -0.89 -7.23
C ARG A 275 -10.72 -1.65 -7.92
N MET A 276 -11.59 -0.94 -8.65
CA MET A 276 -12.67 -1.54 -9.42
C MET A 276 -12.15 -2.57 -10.42
N GLY A 277 -11.09 -2.23 -11.16
CA GLY A 277 -10.46 -3.15 -12.12
C GLY A 277 -9.91 -4.43 -11.47
N THR A 278 -9.31 -4.33 -10.28
CA THR A 278 -8.86 -5.52 -9.53
C THR A 278 -10.04 -6.39 -9.09
N VAL A 279 -11.12 -5.80 -8.55
CA VAL A 279 -12.31 -6.54 -8.13
C VAL A 279 -12.98 -7.24 -9.31
N LYS A 280 -13.10 -6.57 -10.48
CA LYS A 280 -13.58 -7.21 -11.71
C LYS A 280 -12.76 -8.45 -12.07
N GLY A 281 -11.43 -8.34 -12.01
CA GLY A 281 -10.53 -9.46 -12.30
C GLY A 281 -10.68 -10.61 -11.30
N PHE A 282 -10.88 -10.30 -10.01
CA PHE A 282 -11.15 -11.31 -8.98
C PHE A 282 -12.47 -12.05 -9.23
N VAL A 283 -13.56 -11.34 -9.55
CA VAL A 283 -14.85 -11.99 -9.84
C VAL A 283 -14.80 -12.85 -11.11
N HIS A 284 -14.08 -12.40 -12.15
CA HIS A 284 -13.81 -13.25 -13.31
C HIS A 284 -13.06 -14.52 -12.94
N TRP A 285 -12.07 -14.42 -12.05
CA TRP A 285 -11.33 -15.58 -11.57
C TRP A 285 -12.20 -16.54 -10.75
N LEU A 286 -13.09 -16.02 -9.89
CA LEU A 286 -14.06 -16.85 -9.16
C LEU A 286 -14.92 -17.69 -10.10
N TRP A 287 -15.37 -17.10 -11.21
CA TRP A 287 -16.14 -17.81 -12.22
C TRP A 287 -15.31 -18.87 -12.95
N GLN A 288 -14.05 -18.55 -13.31
CA GLN A 288 -13.13 -19.50 -13.95
C GLN A 288 -12.79 -20.71 -13.06
N MET A 289 -12.76 -20.51 -11.74
CA MET A 289 -12.52 -21.56 -10.75
C MET A 289 -13.81 -22.25 -10.27
N GLU A 290 -14.95 -21.98 -10.93
CA GLU A 290 -16.27 -22.53 -10.59
C GLU A 290 -16.73 -22.24 -9.15
N ALA A 291 -16.13 -21.23 -8.49
CA ALA A 291 -16.51 -20.79 -7.16
C ALA A 291 -17.82 -19.98 -7.16
N ILE A 292 -18.20 -19.42 -8.31
CA ILE A 292 -19.52 -18.83 -8.55
C ILE A 292 -20.15 -19.45 -9.81
N PRO A 293 -21.46 -19.72 -9.81
CA PRO A 293 -22.11 -20.45 -10.91
C PRO A 293 -22.30 -19.61 -12.17
N THR A 294 -22.45 -18.29 -12.03
CA THR A 294 -22.69 -17.38 -13.16
C THR A 294 -21.92 -16.08 -12.99
N LEU A 295 -21.45 -15.54 -14.11
CA LEU A 295 -20.79 -14.24 -14.13
C LEU A 295 -21.83 -13.11 -14.09
N PRO A 296 -21.75 -12.14 -13.15
CA PRO A 296 -22.66 -10.99 -13.13
C PRO A 296 -22.70 -10.23 -14.45
N ARG A 297 -23.90 -10.01 -15.02
CA ARG A 297 -24.09 -9.36 -16.34
C ARG A 297 -23.44 -7.97 -16.46
N VAL A 298 -23.30 -7.25 -15.35
CA VAL A 298 -22.61 -5.94 -15.30
C VAL A 298 -21.11 -6.01 -15.63
N LEU A 299 -20.53 -7.22 -15.63
CA LEU A 299 -19.13 -7.47 -16.02
C LEU A 299 -18.95 -7.71 -17.53
N ASP A 300 -20.02 -7.78 -18.31
CA ASP A 300 -19.94 -7.84 -19.77
C ASP A 300 -19.00 -6.75 -20.29
N ALA A 301 -18.10 -7.11 -21.21
CA ALA A 301 -17.14 -6.19 -21.81
C ALA A 301 -17.81 -4.96 -22.45
N LYS A 302 -19.06 -5.09 -22.92
CA LYS A 302 -19.84 -3.99 -23.49
C LYS A 302 -20.51 -3.11 -22.42
N ALA A 303 -20.68 -3.61 -21.20
CA ALA A 303 -21.34 -2.88 -20.13
C ALA A 303 -20.44 -1.75 -19.58
N ARG A 304 -20.95 -0.53 -19.61
CA ARG A 304 -20.27 0.66 -19.03
C ARG A 304 -20.63 0.92 -17.57
N ALA A 305 -21.55 0.13 -16.99
CA ALA A 305 -22.09 0.34 -15.64
C ALA A 305 -21.00 0.44 -14.56
N LEU A 306 -19.92 -0.33 -14.69
CA LEU A 306 -18.83 -0.36 -13.71
C LEU A 306 -17.65 0.56 -14.06
N GLN A 307 -17.77 1.42 -15.09
CA GLN A 307 -16.69 2.31 -15.49
C GLN A 307 -16.56 3.50 -14.54
N ILE A 308 -15.31 3.82 -14.20
CA ILE A 308 -14.93 5.04 -13.48
C ILE A 308 -14.10 5.87 -14.46
N GLY A 309 -14.68 6.98 -14.90
CA GLY A 309 -14.01 7.94 -15.77
C GLY A 309 -12.78 8.53 -15.08
N THR A 310 -11.71 8.70 -15.85
CA THR A 310 -10.49 9.40 -15.41
C THR A 310 -10.27 10.58 -16.34
N PRO A 311 -10.08 11.81 -15.82
CA PRO A 311 -9.75 12.94 -16.67
C PRO A 311 -8.47 12.63 -17.46
N SER A 312 -8.42 13.07 -18.72
CA SER A 312 -7.19 13.05 -19.50
C SER A 312 -6.21 14.00 -18.83
N ALA A 313 -5.21 13.45 -18.13
CA ALA A 313 -4.18 14.27 -17.51
C ALA A 313 -3.39 15.00 -18.62
N SER A 314 -3.27 16.32 -18.50
CA SER A 314 -2.36 17.09 -19.34
C SER A 314 -0.92 16.57 -19.17
N ILE A 315 -0.15 16.58 -20.26
CA ILE A 315 1.24 16.13 -20.22
C ILE A 315 2.03 17.18 -19.44
N VAL A 316 2.39 16.86 -18.20
CA VAL A 316 3.28 17.69 -17.39
C VAL A 316 4.70 17.56 -17.93
N VAL A 317 5.24 18.67 -18.46
CA VAL A 317 6.63 18.83 -18.91
C VAL A 317 7.30 19.99 -18.16
N PHE A 318 8.63 19.99 -18.15
CA PHE A 318 9.43 21.08 -17.61
C PHE A 318 9.69 22.15 -18.67
N THR A 319 9.79 23.41 -18.25
CA THR A 319 10.34 24.48 -19.10
C THR A 319 11.87 24.39 -19.14
N LEU A 320 12.50 25.04 -20.12
CA LEU A 320 13.96 25.06 -20.21
C LEU A 320 14.58 25.76 -18.98
N ASP A 321 13.97 26.83 -18.49
CA ASP A 321 14.43 27.55 -17.29
C ASP A 321 14.34 26.69 -16.03
N GLU A 322 13.27 25.90 -15.88
CA GLU A 322 13.15 24.95 -14.77
C GLU A 322 14.24 23.88 -14.84
N ILE A 323 14.54 23.35 -16.04
CA ILE A 323 15.63 22.38 -16.22
C ILE A 323 16.97 23.02 -15.85
N SER A 324 17.25 24.23 -16.36
CA SER A 324 18.46 24.98 -16.04
C SER A 324 18.61 25.19 -14.53
N THR A 325 17.54 25.63 -13.85
CA THR A 325 17.50 25.80 -12.40
C THR A 325 17.76 24.49 -11.66
N LEU A 326 17.14 23.39 -12.10
CA LEU A 326 17.36 22.08 -11.49
C LEU A 326 18.81 21.61 -11.64
N LEU A 327 19.43 21.82 -12.79
CA LEU A 327 20.81 21.42 -13.06
C LEU A 327 21.80 22.27 -12.26
N ALA A 328 21.56 23.57 -12.14
CA ALA A 328 22.41 24.49 -11.36
C ALA A 328 22.38 24.20 -9.85
N GLU A 329 21.21 23.82 -9.31
CA GLU A 329 21.03 23.61 -7.87
C GLU A 329 21.28 22.17 -7.39
N ALA A 330 21.45 21.24 -8.34
CA ALA A 330 21.69 19.83 -8.07
C ALA A 330 23.16 19.53 -7.73
N SER A 331 23.37 18.56 -6.84
CA SER A 331 24.68 17.91 -6.71
C SER A 331 25.02 17.16 -7.99
N ASP A 332 26.30 17.03 -8.35
CA ASP A 332 26.82 16.22 -9.48
C ASP A 332 26.07 14.89 -9.69
N ARG A 333 25.88 14.11 -8.63
CA ARG A 333 25.17 12.84 -8.71
C ARG A 333 23.70 12.95 -9.08
N THR A 334 23.03 13.98 -8.60
CA THR A 334 21.62 14.26 -8.95
C THR A 334 21.53 14.85 -10.36
N THR A 335 22.49 15.69 -10.74
CA THR A 335 22.67 16.19 -12.12
C THR A 335 22.81 15.00 -13.08
N LEU A 336 23.67 14.02 -12.78
CA LEU A 336 23.79 12.80 -13.58
C LEU A 336 22.45 12.09 -13.77
N TYR A 337 21.66 11.92 -12.70
CA TYR A 337 20.34 11.29 -12.82
C TYR A 337 19.41 12.08 -13.74
N ILE A 338 19.37 13.40 -13.61
CA ILE A 338 18.57 14.28 -14.46
C ILE A 338 19.03 14.15 -15.92
N LEU A 339 20.34 14.20 -16.17
CA LEU A 339 20.92 14.08 -17.50
C LEU A 339 20.62 12.72 -18.13
N LEU A 340 20.73 11.60 -17.42
CA LEU A 340 20.37 10.29 -17.97
C LEU A 340 18.87 10.21 -18.36
N MET A 341 17.99 10.90 -17.63
CA MET A 341 16.56 10.96 -17.99
C MET A 341 16.30 11.87 -19.19
N LEU A 342 17.03 12.98 -19.31
CA LEU A 342 16.89 13.94 -20.41
C LEU A 342 17.57 13.46 -21.70
N ASN A 343 18.79 12.94 -21.60
CA ASN A 343 19.64 12.48 -22.69
C ASN A 343 19.19 11.12 -23.24
N CYS A 344 18.72 10.21 -22.39
CA CYS A 344 18.48 8.81 -22.78
C CYS A 344 17.04 8.33 -22.51
N GLY A 345 16.12 9.23 -22.13
CA GLY A 345 14.72 8.89 -21.89
C GLY A 345 14.50 7.88 -20.75
N MET A 346 15.51 7.68 -19.90
CA MET A 346 15.52 6.63 -18.89
C MET A 346 14.52 6.91 -17.77
N THR A 347 14.00 5.84 -17.16
CA THR A 347 13.34 5.90 -15.85
C THR A 347 14.32 5.59 -14.73
N GLN A 348 13.90 5.81 -13.48
CA GLN A 348 14.71 5.52 -12.30
C GLN A 348 15.19 4.06 -12.25
N LYS A 349 14.32 3.11 -12.64
CA LYS A 349 14.70 1.70 -12.71
C LYS A 349 15.72 1.46 -13.82
N ASP A 350 15.55 2.13 -14.97
CA ASP A 350 16.52 2.02 -16.06
C ASP A 350 17.90 2.52 -15.58
N ILE A 351 17.98 3.68 -14.93
CA ILE A 351 19.24 4.22 -14.37
C ILE A 351 19.85 3.27 -13.33
N ALA A 352 19.02 2.73 -12.43
CA ALA A 352 19.49 1.85 -11.36
C ALA A 352 19.96 0.47 -11.86
N ASP A 353 19.41 -0.03 -12.97
CA ASP A 353 19.77 -1.31 -13.56
C ASP A 353 20.88 -1.20 -14.62
N LEU A 354 21.40 0.01 -14.90
CA LEU A 354 22.43 0.23 -15.93
C LEU A 354 23.69 -0.59 -15.64
N GLN A 355 24.10 -1.42 -16.59
CA GLN A 355 25.26 -2.31 -16.47
C GLN A 355 26.53 -1.68 -17.05
N MET A 356 27.70 -2.02 -16.50
CA MET A 356 29.00 -1.58 -17.01
C MET A 356 29.20 -1.95 -18.48
N ALA A 357 28.69 -3.12 -18.89
CA ALA A 357 28.77 -3.62 -20.26
C ALA A 357 27.82 -2.89 -21.25
N GLU A 358 26.82 -2.15 -20.77
CA GLU A 358 25.91 -1.37 -21.62
C GLU A 358 26.52 -0.01 -22.01
N VAL A 359 27.66 0.38 -21.42
CA VAL A 359 28.30 1.68 -21.63
C VAL A 359 29.57 1.52 -22.46
N ASP A 360 29.59 2.14 -23.63
CA ASP A 360 30.80 2.36 -24.41
C ASP A 360 31.46 3.67 -23.94
N TRP A 361 32.50 3.53 -23.12
CA TRP A 361 33.19 4.65 -22.47
C TRP A 361 34.07 5.48 -23.41
N GLU A 362 34.43 4.91 -24.55
CA GLU A 362 35.30 5.52 -25.56
C GLU A 362 34.46 6.23 -26.61
N ARG A 363 33.51 5.51 -27.22
CA ARG A 363 32.60 6.05 -28.24
C ARG A 363 31.48 6.90 -27.65
N ARG A 364 31.29 6.85 -26.33
CA ARG A 364 30.33 7.67 -25.57
C ARG A 364 28.88 7.28 -25.84
N TYR A 365 28.60 5.98 -25.84
CA TYR A 365 27.26 5.45 -26.06
C TYR A 365 26.74 4.64 -24.87
N ILE A 366 25.42 4.61 -24.70
CA ILE A 366 24.74 3.59 -23.91
C ILE A 366 23.83 2.78 -24.83
N THR A 367 24.08 1.48 -24.94
CA THR A 367 23.25 0.55 -25.72
C THR A 367 22.48 -0.36 -24.78
N ARG A 368 21.16 -0.27 -24.78
CA ARG A 368 20.35 -1.02 -23.82
C ARG A 368 18.91 -1.25 -24.23
N LYS A 369 18.30 -2.20 -23.53
CA LYS A 369 16.85 -2.43 -23.55
C LYS A 369 16.21 -1.86 -22.27
N ARG A 370 14.98 -1.36 -22.40
CA ARG A 370 14.26 -0.77 -21.25
C ARG A 370 13.97 -1.82 -20.17
N SER A 371 14.38 -1.57 -18.92
CA SER A 371 14.34 -2.54 -17.82
C SER A 371 12.95 -3.12 -17.54
N LYS A 372 11.88 -2.31 -17.62
CA LYS A 372 10.51 -2.78 -17.34
C LYS A 372 10.01 -3.80 -18.37
N THR A 373 10.57 -3.78 -19.57
CA THR A 373 10.04 -4.54 -20.71
C THR A 373 11.14 -5.30 -21.45
N LYS A 374 12.28 -5.55 -20.78
CA LYS A 374 13.46 -6.18 -21.35
C LYS A 374 13.20 -7.60 -21.86
N ASP A 375 12.31 -8.33 -21.19
CA ASP A 375 11.99 -9.72 -21.53
C ASP A 375 11.01 -9.85 -22.71
N ARG A 376 10.52 -8.73 -23.26
CA ARG A 376 9.62 -8.72 -24.42
C ARG A 376 10.43 -8.62 -25.70
N GLU A 377 10.30 -9.58 -26.59
CA GLU A 377 11.01 -9.64 -27.88
C GLU A 377 10.88 -8.34 -28.68
N ASN A 378 9.66 -7.85 -28.86
CA ASN A 378 9.35 -6.66 -29.66
C ASN A 378 9.84 -5.32 -29.08
N VAL A 379 10.52 -5.28 -27.94
CA VAL A 379 11.03 -4.01 -27.39
C VAL A 379 12.40 -3.71 -27.99
N PRO A 380 12.63 -2.52 -28.55
CA PRO A 380 13.89 -2.20 -29.21
C PRO A 380 15.05 -2.12 -28.22
N ILE A 381 16.23 -2.49 -28.71
CA ILE A 381 17.52 -2.09 -28.12
C ILE A 381 17.83 -0.72 -28.72
N VAL A 382 18.14 0.25 -27.87
CA VAL A 382 18.39 1.63 -28.28
C VAL A 382 19.81 2.00 -27.88
N THR A 383 20.53 2.61 -28.82
CA THR A 383 21.87 3.14 -28.63
C THR A 383 21.78 4.66 -28.51
N TYR A 384 22.11 5.20 -27.34
CA TYR A 384 22.03 6.62 -27.02
C TYR A 384 23.42 7.24 -27.03
N ALA A 385 23.66 8.21 -27.90
CA ALA A 385 24.83 9.07 -27.78
C ALA A 385 24.77 9.85 -26.45
N LEU A 386 25.89 9.94 -25.74
CA LEU A 386 25.97 10.69 -24.49
C LEU A 386 26.49 12.10 -24.74
N TRP A 387 25.84 13.09 -24.13
CA TRP A 387 26.43 14.42 -24.04
C TRP A 387 27.76 14.37 -23.27
N PRO A 388 28.73 15.24 -23.59
CA PRO A 388 30.03 15.26 -22.93
C PRO A 388 29.91 15.33 -21.39
N GLU A 389 28.99 16.17 -20.91
CA GLU A 389 28.74 16.33 -19.48
C GLU A 389 28.09 15.10 -18.84
N THR A 390 27.15 14.46 -19.54
CA THR A 390 26.55 13.19 -19.08
C THR A 390 27.64 12.12 -18.91
N LEU A 391 28.54 11.98 -19.88
CA LEU A 391 29.63 11.01 -19.79
C LEU A 391 30.63 11.37 -18.69
N ARG A 392 30.99 12.65 -18.55
CA ARG A 392 31.91 13.12 -17.50
C ARG A 392 31.38 12.74 -16.13
N LEU A 393 30.12 13.07 -15.85
CA LEU A 393 29.47 12.73 -14.58
C LEU A 393 29.29 11.22 -14.41
N LEU A 394 28.97 10.49 -15.49
CA LEU A 394 28.86 9.03 -15.43
C LEU A 394 30.19 8.37 -15.08
N LYS A 395 31.30 8.85 -15.64
CA LYS A 395 32.67 8.40 -15.30
C LYS A 395 33.04 8.74 -13.85
N GLN A 396 32.62 9.91 -13.36
CA GLN A 396 32.88 10.36 -11.99
C GLN A 396 32.10 9.53 -10.95
N GLU A 397 30.82 9.27 -11.19
CA GLU A 397 29.91 8.67 -10.20
C GLU A 397 29.82 7.14 -10.28
N ARG A 398 30.50 6.53 -11.27
CA ARG A 398 30.52 5.07 -11.45
C ARG A 398 31.08 4.36 -10.22
N SER A 399 30.52 3.19 -9.92
CA SER A 399 31.01 2.34 -8.85
C SER A 399 32.39 1.79 -9.18
N SER A 400 33.37 1.99 -8.29
CA SER A 400 34.65 1.30 -8.34
C SER A 400 34.61 -0.11 -7.74
N LYS A 401 33.50 -0.48 -7.10
CA LYS A 401 33.36 -1.71 -6.29
C LYS A 401 32.55 -2.80 -6.97
N SER A 402 32.04 -2.56 -8.17
CA SER A 402 31.20 -3.51 -8.89
C SER A 402 31.63 -3.65 -10.32
N THR A 403 31.67 -4.89 -10.79
CA THR A 403 31.85 -5.26 -12.19
C THR A 403 30.51 -5.35 -12.93
N GLY A 404 29.37 -5.23 -12.22
CA GLY A 404 28.02 -5.32 -12.77
C GLY A 404 27.37 -3.96 -12.97
N LEU A 405 26.72 -3.43 -11.93
CA LEU A 405 25.99 -2.17 -12.01
C LEU A 405 26.91 -0.95 -12.06
N VAL A 406 26.61 -0.01 -12.96
CA VAL A 406 27.35 1.26 -13.07
C VAL A 406 27.20 2.10 -11.82
N LEU A 407 25.99 2.18 -11.26
CA LEU A 407 25.67 3.10 -10.17
C LEU A 407 25.16 2.34 -8.94
N LEU A 408 25.88 2.48 -7.83
CA LEU A 408 25.50 1.94 -6.52
C LEU A 408 25.33 3.07 -5.49
N ASN A 409 24.57 2.81 -4.44
CA ASN A 409 24.47 3.75 -3.32
C ASN A 409 25.80 3.81 -2.53
N LYS A 410 25.87 4.71 -1.53
CA LYS A 410 27.07 4.88 -0.69
C LYS A 410 27.47 3.61 0.09
N ASN A 411 26.53 2.69 0.30
CA ASN A 411 26.74 1.41 0.97
C ASN A 411 27.17 0.29 0.00
N GLY A 412 27.21 0.54 -1.31
CA GLY A 412 27.48 -0.47 -2.33
C GLY A 412 26.26 -1.32 -2.71
N GLU A 413 25.03 -0.87 -2.40
CA GLU A 413 23.80 -1.57 -2.77
C GLU A 413 23.13 -0.89 -3.99
N PRO A 414 22.23 -1.58 -4.71
CA PRO A 414 21.49 -0.99 -5.83
C PRO A 414 20.76 0.29 -5.46
N LEU A 415 20.71 1.26 -6.38
CA LEU A 415 19.98 2.52 -6.20
C LEU A 415 18.47 2.34 -6.12
N TRP A 416 17.97 1.25 -6.67
CA TRP A 416 16.56 0.87 -6.68
C TRP A 416 16.44 -0.61 -6.39
N TYR A 417 15.55 -0.98 -5.48
CA TYR A 417 15.14 -2.38 -5.30
C TYR A 417 13.70 -2.45 -4.83
N GLU A 418 13.09 -3.58 -5.14
CA GLU A 418 11.76 -3.96 -4.70
C GLU A 418 11.83 -5.42 -4.25
N GLU A 419 11.50 -5.68 -3.00
CA GLU A 419 11.59 -6.99 -2.37
C GLU A 419 10.29 -7.26 -1.61
N VAL A 420 9.71 -8.44 -1.80
CA VAL A 420 8.56 -8.88 -0.99
C VAL A 420 9.13 -9.60 0.22
N GLN A 421 8.84 -9.08 1.41
CA GLN A 421 9.26 -9.68 2.67
C GLN A 421 8.46 -10.95 2.99
N ALA A 422 8.97 -11.77 3.90
CA ALA A 422 8.29 -13.00 4.33
C ALA A 422 6.88 -12.76 4.92
N ASP A 423 6.59 -11.55 5.40
CA ASP A 423 5.27 -11.14 5.89
C ASP A 423 4.32 -10.63 4.78
N GLY A 424 4.72 -10.77 3.51
CA GLY A 424 3.98 -10.29 2.34
C GLY A 424 4.11 -8.79 2.08
N LYS A 425 4.80 -8.02 2.95
CA LYS A 425 4.95 -6.58 2.74
C LYS A 425 6.00 -6.28 1.68
N LEU A 426 5.71 -5.25 0.88
CA LEU A 426 6.63 -4.75 -0.12
C LEU A 426 7.63 -3.77 0.50
N LYS A 427 8.90 -4.16 0.52
CA LYS A 427 10.00 -3.24 0.81
C LYS A 427 10.52 -2.66 -0.50
N LYS A 428 10.47 -1.34 -0.62
CA LYS A 428 10.95 -0.62 -1.78
C LYS A 428 11.91 0.47 -1.38
N ASN A 429 12.99 0.61 -2.13
CA ASN A 429 13.92 1.73 -2.01
C ASN A 429 14.16 2.37 -3.38
N ASP A 430 14.25 3.69 -3.40
CA ASP A 430 14.43 4.49 -4.61
C ASP A 430 15.28 5.73 -4.28
N ASN A 431 16.60 5.56 -4.34
CA ASN A 431 17.55 6.62 -4.02
C ASN A 431 17.44 7.81 -4.97
N ILE A 432 17.09 7.55 -6.23
CA ILE A 432 16.96 8.55 -7.28
C ILE A 432 15.74 9.44 -7.00
N ARG A 433 14.58 8.84 -6.65
CA ARG A 433 13.40 9.58 -6.21
C ARG A 433 13.74 10.50 -5.04
N ASN A 434 14.42 9.94 -4.03
CA ASN A 434 14.71 10.65 -2.79
C ASN A 434 15.68 11.82 -3.04
N ALA A 435 16.67 11.64 -3.93
CA ALA A 435 17.58 12.71 -4.34
C ALA A 435 16.83 13.85 -5.04
N PHE A 436 15.98 13.50 -6.03
CA PHE A 436 15.20 14.49 -6.76
C PHE A 436 14.17 15.19 -5.88
N ALA A 437 13.50 14.48 -4.96
CA ALA A 437 12.52 15.08 -4.04
C ALA A 437 13.14 16.18 -3.15
N ARG A 438 14.39 15.99 -2.70
CA ARG A 438 15.13 17.03 -1.97
C ARG A 438 15.44 18.23 -2.86
N LEU A 439 15.81 17.99 -4.12
CA LEU A 439 16.07 19.05 -5.09
C LEU A 439 14.80 19.85 -5.42
N THR A 440 13.66 19.19 -5.64
CA THR A 440 12.38 19.86 -5.91
C THR A 440 11.91 20.68 -4.70
N GLN A 441 12.16 20.20 -3.48
CA GLN A 441 11.88 20.97 -2.27
C GLN A 441 12.75 22.21 -2.17
N LYS A 442 14.05 22.10 -2.51
CA LYS A 442 15.01 23.21 -2.52
C LYS A 442 14.65 24.27 -3.56
N THR A 443 14.32 23.84 -4.78
CA THR A 443 14.04 24.72 -5.93
C THR A 443 12.58 25.18 -6.01
N LYS A 444 11.68 24.59 -5.23
CA LYS A 444 10.21 24.78 -5.28
C LYS A 444 9.58 24.38 -6.62
N ILE A 445 10.26 23.58 -7.44
CA ILE A 445 9.74 23.07 -8.71
C ILE A 445 9.05 21.71 -8.47
N ASN A 446 7.74 21.73 -8.27
CA ASN A 446 6.95 20.56 -7.87
C ASN A 446 6.40 19.75 -9.05
N LYS A 447 7.27 19.24 -9.93
CA LYS A 447 6.89 18.38 -11.06
C LYS A 447 7.40 16.94 -10.87
N PRO A 448 6.67 15.91 -11.34
CA PRO A 448 7.09 14.53 -11.17
C PRO A 448 8.42 14.24 -11.88
N LEU A 449 9.30 13.45 -11.27
CA LEU A 449 10.60 13.08 -11.87
C LEU A 449 10.47 12.47 -13.28
N LYS A 450 9.43 11.65 -13.52
CA LYS A 450 9.15 11.06 -14.85
C LYS A 450 8.84 12.11 -15.92
N SER A 451 8.52 13.35 -15.55
CA SER A 451 8.30 14.43 -16.50
C SER A 451 9.59 14.88 -17.19
N LEU A 452 10.79 14.63 -16.63
CA LEU A 452 12.06 14.94 -17.30
C LEU A 452 12.14 14.26 -18.67
N LYS A 453 11.97 12.93 -18.71
CA LYS A 453 11.98 12.20 -19.98
C LYS A 453 10.82 12.59 -20.91
N LYS A 454 9.67 13.02 -20.34
CA LYS A 454 8.54 13.51 -21.13
C LYS A 454 8.86 14.85 -21.77
N THR A 455 9.62 15.71 -21.10
CA THR A 455 10.11 16.97 -21.66
C THR A 455 10.94 16.68 -22.92
N SER A 456 11.94 15.82 -22.83
CA SER A 456 12.76 15.43 -23.98
C SER A 456 11.94 14.81 -25.11
N ALA A 457 11.07 13.85 -24.78
CA ALA A 457 10.19 13.21 -25.76
C ALA A 457 9.25 14.22 -26.44
N SER A 458 8.73 15.21 -25.69
CA SER A 458 7.85 16.26 -26.24
C SER A 458 8.62 17.22 -27.15
N LEU A 459 9.86 17.57 -26.81
CA LEU A 459 10.72 18.38 -27.68
C LEU A 459 11.05 17.65 -28.99
N ILE A 460 11.43 16.37 -28.90
CA ILE A 460 11.68 15.52 -30.08
C ILE A 460 10.42 15.44 -30.95
N ARG A 461 9.27 15.14 -30.35
CA ARG A 461 7.98 15.06 -31.06
C ARG A 461 7.59 16.38 -31.73
N GLY A 462 7.88 17.51 -31.08
CA GLY A 462 7.56 18.84 -31.58
C GLY A 462 8.47 19.32 -32.73
N ASN A 463 9.56 18.60 -33.01
CA ASN A 463 10.46 18.92 -34.11
C ASN A 463 10.09 18.10 -35.35
N SER A 464 9.76 18.76 -36.46
CA SER A 464 9.35 18.10 -37.71
C SER A 464 10.36 17.09 -38.25
N LYS A 465 11.66 17.31 -38.03
CA LYS A 465 12.74 16.40 -38.45
C LYS A 465 12.83 15.16 -37.57
N TYR A 466 12.53 15.27 -36.28
CA TYR A 466 12.75 14.20 -35.28
C TYR A 466 11.46 13.58 -34.74
N ALA A 467 10.29 14.02 -35.19
CA ALA A 467 9.00 13.65 -34.61
C ALA A 467 8.76 12.12 -34.55
N SER A 468 9.23 11.38 -35.56
CA SER A 468 9.13 9.92 -35.64
C SER A 468 9.99 9.17 -34.61
N LEU A 469 10.97 9.84 -34.00
CA LEU A 469 11.93 9.22 -33.08
C LEU A 469 11.41 9.13 -31.64
N GLU A 470 10.28 9.76 -31.28
CA GLU A 470 9.76 9.79 -29.91
C GLU A 470 9.66 8.39 -29.29
N SER A 471 9.06 7.45 -30.01
CA SER A 471 8.84 6.06 -29.56
C SER A 471 10.16 5.30 -29.39
N LEU A 472 11.09 5.48 -30.32
CA LEU A 472 12.42 4.87 -30.27
C LEU A 472 13.23 5.43 -29.10
N PHE A 473 13.27 6.75 -28.94
CA PHE A 473 13.94 7.43 -27.82
C PHE A 473 13.44 6.93 -26.46
N LEU A 474 12.14 6.67 -26.31
CA LEU A 474 11.54 6.14 -25.08
C LEU A 474 11.68 4.62 -24.89
N GLY A 475 12.27 3.91 -25.87
CA GLY A 475 12.37 2.45 -25.88
C GLY A 475 11.00 1.77 -25.83
N HIS A 476 10.00 2.35 -26.51
CA HIS A 476 8.66 1.77 -26.61
C HIS A 476 8.63 0.72 -27.72
N ALA A 477 7.88 -0.37 -27.47
CA ALA A 477 7.63 -1.35 -28.50
C ALA A 477 6.81 -0.71 -29.66
N PRO A 478 7.13 -1.02 -30.92
CA PRO A 478 6.35 -0.61 -32.08
C PRO A 478 4.89 -1.00 -31.92
N GLN A 479 3.98 -0.07 -32.21
CA GLN A 479 2.54 -0.28 -32.04
C GLN A 479 1.85 -0.77 -33.32
N SER A 480 2.38 -0.43 -34.50
CA SER A 480 1.84 -0.87 -35.78
C SER A 480 2.68 -1.98 -36.43
N MET A 481 2.08 -2.74 -37.37
CA MET A 481 2.83 -3.75 -38.16
C MET A 481 3.88 -3.11 -39.07
N ALA A 482 3.63 -1.89 -39.56
CA ALA A 482 4.60 -1.11 -40.33
C ALA A 482 5.85 -0.80 -39.48
N ASP A 483 5.67 -0.39 -38.23
CA ASP A 483 6.77 -0.12 -37.29
C ASP A 483 7.59 -1.38 -36.95
N LYS A 484 7.02 -2.59 -37.11
CA LYS A 484 7.74 -3.86 -36.83
C LYS A 484 8.64 -4.32 -37.97
N HIS A 485 8.35 -3.93 -39.21
CA HIS A 485 8.96 -4.54 -40.39
C HIS A 485 9.73 -3.56 -41.30
N TYR A 486 9.57 -2.24 -41.16
CA TYR A 486 10.05 -1.28 -42.19
C TYR A 486 11.05 -0.21 -41.75
N ALA A 487 11.49 -0.14 -40.50
CA ALA A 487 12.47 0.86 -40.08
C ALA A 487 13.74 0.20 -39.54
N ALA A 488 14.80 0.16 -40.35
CA ALA A 488 16.15 0.13 -39.78
C ALA A 488 16.26 1.32 -38.83
N THR A 489 16.67 1.09 -37.58
CA THR A 489 16.83 2.13 -36.57
C THR A 489 17.69 3.26 -37.15
N PRO A 490 17.16 4.47 -37.36
CA PRO A 490 17.92 5.56 -37.99
C PRO A 490 18.88 6.15 -36.96
N GLN A 491 19.95 5.41 -36.64
CA GLN A 491 20.87 5.73 -35.54
C GLN A 491 21.51 7.11 -35.71
N GLU A 492 21.91 7.46 -36.94
CA GLU A 492 22.46 8.79 -37.26
C GLU A 492 21.45 9.90 -36.95
N LEU A 493 20.18 9.71 -37.32
CA LEU A 493 19.12 10.68 -37.04
C LEU A 493 18.82 10.78 -35.54
N LEU A 494 18.92 9.68 -34.80
CA LEU A 494 18.78 9.67 -33.34
C LEU A 494 19.95 10.41 -32.67
N ASP A 495 21.18 10.21 -33.14
CA ASP A 495 22.36 10.90 -32.62
C ASP A 495 22.25 12.41 -32.89
N GLU A 496 21.85 12.81 -34.09
CA GLU A 496 21.55 14.20 -34.43
C GLU A 496 20.46 14.80 -33.53
N ALA A 497 19.38 14.05 -33.28
CA ALA A 497 18.30 14.47 -32.40
C ALA A 497 18.78 14.65 -30.95
N ILE A 498 19.65 13.77 -30.46
CA ILE A 498 20.23 13.85 -29.12
C ILE A 498 21.16 15.07 -29.00
N VAL A 499 22.02 15.33 -30.00
CA VAL A 499 22.88 16.52 -30.02
C VAL A 499 22.04 17.79 -30.05
N TRP A 500 21.04 17.85 -30.93
CA TRP A 500 20.09 18.95 -30.99
C TRP A 500 19.39 19.17 -29.64
N LEU A 501 18.93 18.10 -29.00
CA LEU A 501 18.28 18.16 -27.69
C LEU A 501 19.22 18.72 -26.61
N GLY A 502 20.50 18.34 -26.65
CA GLY A 502 21.54 18.91 -25.78
C GLY A 502 21.64 20.42 -25.91
N SER A 503 21.67 20.93 -27.15
CA SER A 503 21.74 22.39 -27.38
C SER A 503 20.54 23.14 -26.81
N LYS A 504 19.34 22.54 -26.79
CA LYS A 504 18.15 23.14 -26.15
C LYS A 504 18.28 23.28 -24.64
N TYR A 505 19.05 22.43 -23.99
CA TYR A 505 19.33 22.52 -22.56
C TYR A 505 20.59 23.30 -22.23
N GLY A 506 21.32 23.82 -23.23
CA GLY A 506 22.64 24.43 -23.03
C GLY A 506 23.71 23.41 -22.65
N ILE A 507 23.55 22.14 -23.04
CA ILE A 507 24.44 21.03 -22.69
C ILE A 507 25.09 20.51 -23.97
N GLY A 508 26.42 20.51 -24.02
CA GLY A 508 27.16 20.03 -25.19
C GLY A 508 27.53 21.12 -26.20
N VAL A 509 27.66 22.37 -25.76
CA VAL A 509 28.50 23.35 -26.46
C VAL A 509 29.93 23.11 -25.99
N SER A 510 30.70 22.40 -26.79
CA SER A 510 32.16 22.46 -26.80
C SER A 510 32.60 23.16 -28.07
#